data_AF-A0A2R6PNF7-F1
#
_entry.id   AF-A0A2R6PNF7-F1
#
_cell.length_a   1.000
_cell.length_b   1.000
_cell.length_c   1.000
_cell.angle_alpha   90.00
_cell.angle_beta   90.00
_cell.angle_gamma   90.00
#
_symmetry.space_group_name_H-M   'P 1'
#
loop_
_entity.id
_entity.type
_entity.pdbx_description
1 polymer ?
#
loop_
_entity_poly.entity_id
_entity_poly.type
_entity_poly.pdbx_seq_one_letter_code
_entity_poly.pdbx_strand_id
1 'polypeptide(L)'
;MASGGVERLLGSTTIEPSMDIDQTAQASSSSLSGPSSLRKGFGRIIRDENGNIVDVQIAEDDDETSPEPTDRLIEDIPDPSKHNGLEGWVTLGSTARTGTDTTLSGTHVVQSLEEISKTRAGPAQRFTSTGEHGVLERLVAKYKDDVDAMARDRKLNVDQRTAGQLSRAITKAGGFAELMKAG
;
A
#
# COMPACT_ATOMS: atom_id res chain seq x y z
N MET A 1 -11.07 7.97 46.37
CA MET A 1 -10.58 7.98 44.97
C MET A 1 -10.01 6.60 44.70
N ALA A 2 -10.64 5.84 43.81
CA ALA A 2 -10.22 4.49 43.44
C ALA A 2 -9.88 4.49 41.95
N SER A 3 -8.64 4.15 41.60
CA SER A 3 -8.24 3.73 40.26
C SER A 3 -6.91 3.02 40.35
N GLY A 4 -6.88 1.76 39.93
CA GLY A 4 -5.71 0.91 39.93
C GLY A 4 -6.08 -0.41 39.26
N GLY A 5 -6.25 -0.36 37.93
CA GLY A 5 -6.48 -1.55 37.12
C GLY A 5 -5.25 -2.44 37.14
N VAL A 6 -5.41 -3.70 37.55
CA VAL A 6 -4.39 -4.75 37.45
C VAL A 6 -4.64 -5.49 36.14
N GLU A 7 -3.78 -5.28 35.16
CA GLU A 7 -3.81 -6.00 33.89
C GLU A 7 -3.40 -7.47 34.06
N ARG A 8 -4.09 -8.35 33.32
CA ARG A 8 -3.94 -9.80 33.39
C ARG A 8 -2.82 -10.27 32.48
N LEU A 9 -1.83 -10.94 33.06
CA LEU A 9 -0.74 -11.61 32.34
C LEU A 9 -1.29 -12.87 31.63
N LEU A 10 -1.36 -12.85 30.30
CA LEU A 10 -1.69 -14.03 29.51
C LEU A 10 -0.42 -14.88 29.30
N GLY A 11 -0.31 -15.91 30.14
CA GLY A 11 0.14 -17.25 29.79
C GLY A 11 1.44 -17.41 28.98
N SER A 12 2.55 -17.52 29.71
CA SER A 12 3.74 -18.28 29.28
C SER A 12 3.34 -19.73 28.97
N THR A 13 3.40 -20.14 27.70
CA THR A 13 3.39 -21.54 27.30
C THR A 13 4.70 -21.84 26.57
N THR A 14 5.65 -22.34 27.33
CA THR A 14 6.86 -23.01 26.84
C THR A 14 6.44 -24.23 26.04
N ILE A 15 6.71 -24.22 24.74
CA ILE A 15 6.76 -25.42 23.90
C ILE A 15 8.11 -25.38 23.20
N GLU A 16 9.06 -26.12 23.75
CA GLU A 16 10.24 -26.59 23.02
C GLU A 16 9.77 -27.63 22.00
N PRO A 17 10.20 -27.51 20.74
CA PRO A 17 10.69 -28.69 20.05
C PRO A 17 12.07 -28.42 19.46
N SER A 18 13.05 -29.10 20.03
CA SER A 18 14.35 -29.36 19.40
C SER A 18 14.13 -30.16 18.10
N MET A 19 14.34 -29.53 16.94
CA MET A 19 14.70 -30.22 15.69
C MET A 19 15.62 -29.32 14.86
N ASP A 20 16.88 -29.72 14.79
CA ASP A 20 17.85 -29.26 13.80
C ASP A 20 17.30 -29.47 12.38
N ILE A 21 17.11 -28.37 11.63
CA ILE A 21 16.95 -28.42 10.18
C ILE A 21 17.86 -27.35 9.57
N ASP A 22 19.02 -27.81 9.14
CA ASP A 22 19.94 -27.14 8.24
C ASP A 22 19.27 -26.98 6.86
N GLN A 23 18.74 -25.79 6.56
CA GLN A 23 18.34 -25.41 5.20
C GLN A 23 18.74 -23.96 4.93
N THR A 24 19.80 -23.84 4.13
CA THR A 24 20.19 -22.68 3.34
C THR A 24 19.00 -21.82 2.94
N ALA A 25 18.96 -20.58 3.44
CA ALA A 25 18.07 -19.54 2.95
C ALA A 25 18.48 -19.15 1.52
N GLN A 26 18.01 -19.91 0.53
CA GLN A 26 17.92 -19.40 -0.82
C GLN A 26 16.84 -18.32 -0.82
N ALA A 27 17.28 -17.08 -1.01
CA ALA A 27 16.40 -16.02 -1.44
C ALA A 27 15.71 -16.47 -2.73
N SER A 28 14.38 -16.65 -2.67
CA SER A 28 13.57 -16.88 -3.86
C SER A 28 13.52 -15.61 -4.70
N SER A 29 14.59 -15.34 -5.44
CA SER A 29 14.55 -14.47 -6.62
C SER A 29 14.00 -15.30 -7.76
N SER A 30 12.66 -15.41 -7.85
CA SER A 30 12.01 -15.96 -9.03
C SER A 30 12.04 -14.94 -10.17
N SER A 31 13.23 -14.75 -10.74
CA SER A 31 13.37 -14.19 -12.08
C SER A 31 12.87 -15.23 -13.09
N LEU A 32 11.56 -15.33 -13.24
CA LEU A 32 10.93 -16.08 -14.32
C LEU A 32 10.92 -15.19 -15.57
N SER A 33 12.02 -15.28 -16.31
CA SER A 33 12.03 -15.04 -17.75
C SER A 33 11.12 -16.08 -18.42
N GLY A 34 9.88 -15.71 -18.71
CA GLY A 34 8.88 -16.52 -19.40
C GLY A 34 7.80 -15.62 -20.01
N PRO A 35 7.14 -16.05 -21.10
CA PRO A 35 6.47 -15.17 -22.05
C PRO A 35 5.33 -14.37 -21.44
N SER A 36 5.16 -13.17 -22.00
CA SER A 36 4.44 -11.98 -21.57
C SER A 36 2.91 -12.07 -21.51
N SER A 37 2.34 -13.23 -21.20
CA SER A 37 0.88 -13.38 -21.04
C SER A 37 0.51 -13.37 -19.57
N LEU A 38 -0.13 -12.30 -19.11
CA LEU A 38 -0.77 -12.27 -17.80
C LEU A 38 -1.84 -13.37 -17.74
N ARG A 39 -1.93 -14.10 -16.62
CA ARG A 39 -2.96 -15.13 -16.46
C ARG A 39 -4.34 -14.46 -16.37
N LYS A 40 -5.36 -15.06 -16.99
CA LYS A 40 -6.75 -14.59 -16.87
C LYS A 40 -7.14 -14.44 -15.39
N GLY A 41 -7.75 -13.32 -15.05
CA GLY A 41 -8.08 -12.95 -13.67
C GLY A 41 -6.92 -12.35 -12.85
N PHE A 42 -5.71 -12.23 -13.40
CA PHE A 42 -4.58 -11.57 -12.74
C PHE A 42 -4.12 -10.33 -13.52
N GLY A 43 -3.92 -9.22 -12.82
CA GLY A 43 -3.34 -7.99 -13.36
C GLY A 43 -1.91 -7.74 -12.86
N ARG A 44 -1.09 -7.06 -13.66
CA ARG A 44 0.25 -6.59 -13.29
C ARG A 44 0.20 -5.10 -12.99
N ILE A 45 0.56 -4.73 -11.77
CA ILE A 45 0.72 -3.35 -11.34
C ILE A 45 2.15 -2.91 -11.71
N ILE A 46 2.26 -1.86 -12.52
CA ILE A 46 3.52 -1.19 -12.81
C ILE A 46 3.65 0.01 -11.88
N ARG A 47 4.80 0.12 -11.23
CA ARG A 47 5.12 1.22 -10.32
C ARG A 47 6.35 1.98 -10.80
N ASP A 48 6.39 3.27 -10.51
CA ASP A 48 7.58 4.11 -10.70
C ASP A 48 8.66 3.82 -9.63
N GLU A 49 9.81 4.49 -9.75
CA GLU A 49 10.94 4.38 -8.80
C GLU A 49 10.56 4.82 -7.37
N ASN A 50 9.53 5.65 -7.24
CA ASN A 50 8.99 6.12 -5.97
C ASN A 50 7.90 5.19 -5.40
N GLY A 51 7.52 4.14 -6.13
CA GLY A 51 6.50 3.17 -5.74
C GLY A 51 5.05 3.60 -6.00
N ASN A 52 4.82 4.69 -6.73
CA ASN A 52 3.49 5.10 -7.18
C ASN A 52 3.03 4.20 -8.32
N ILE A 53 1.73 3.92 -8.41
CA ILE A 53 1.15 3.10 -9.47
C ILE A 53 1.01 3.98 -10.71
N VAL A 54 1.70 3.61 -11.79
CA VAL A 54 1.65 4.32 -13.07
C VAL A 54 0.76 3.64 -14.09
N ASP A 55 0.65 2.31 -14.00
CA ASP A 55 -0.14 1.52 -14.94
C ASP A 55 -0.62 0.20 -14.31
N VAL A 56 -1.74 -0.30 -14.79
CA VAL A 56 -2.32 -1.59 -14.40
C VAL A 56 -2.66 -2.35 -15.67
N GLN A 57 -1.80 -3.31 -16.04
CA GLN A 57 -2.05 -4.18 -17.18
C GLN A 57 -2.91 -5.35 -16.74
N ILE A 58 -4.03 -5.56 -17.43
CA ILE A 58 -4.91 -6.72 -17.26
C ILE A 58 -4.77 -7.54 -18.54
N ALA A 59 -4.77 -8.87 -18.44
CA ALA A 59 -4.78 -9.71 -19.64
C ALA A 59 -6.02 -9.38 -20.48
N GLU A 60 -5.84 -9.07 -21.77
CA GLU A 60 -6.96 -8.95 -22.69
C GLU A 60 -7.58 -10.35 -22.86
N ASP A 61 -8.89 -10.43 -22.66
CA ASP A 61 -9.63 -11.66 -22.90
C ASP A 61 -9.67 -11.91 -24.41
N ASP A 62 -8.89 -12.86 -24.91
CA ASP A 62 -9.20 -13.49 -26.20
C ASP A 62 -10.57 -14.16 -26.05
N ASP A 63 -11.59 -13.52 -26.64
CA ASP A 63 -12.98 -13.94 -26.78
C ASP A 63 -13.15 -15.18 -27.70
N GLU A 64 -12.24 -16.16 -27.64
CA GLU A 64 -12.30 -17.37 -28.48
C GLU A 64 -12.62 -18.65 -27.68
N THR A 65 -13.19 -18.49 -26.49
CA THR A 65 -13.91 -19.58 -25.83
C THR A 65 -15.14 -18.99 -25.17
N SER A 66 -16.22 -18.86 -25.95
CA SER A 66 -17.57 -18.84 -25.40
C SER A 66 -17.80 -20.20 -24.76
N PRO A 67 -17.76 -20.37 -23.42
CA PRO A 67 -18.37 -21.55 -22.85
C PRO A 67 -19.84 -21.52 -23.25
N GLU A 68 -20.31 -22.58 -23.92
CA GLU A 68 -21.72 -22.88 -24.12
C GLU A 68 -22.52 -22.40 -22.91
N PRO A 69 -23.59 -21.61 -23.10
CA PRO A 69 -24.36 -21.06 -22.00
C PRO A 69 -24.93 -22.24 -21.24
N THR A 70 -24.34 -22.59 -20.10
CA THR A 70 -24.99 -23.50 -19.19
C THR A 70 -26.26 -22.78 -18.76
N ASP A 71 -27.41 -23.28 -19.22
CA ASP A 71 -28.79 -22.99 -18.80
C ASP A 71 -28.97 -23.31 -17.30
N ARG A 72 -28.12 -22.73 -16.45
CA ARG A 72 -28.21 -22.73 -15.01
C ARG A 72 -28.61 -21.33 -14.59
N LEU A 73 -29.92 -21.11 -14.71
CA LEU A 73 -30.72 -20.24 -13.86
C LEU A 73 -30.32 -18.76 -13.85
N ILE A 74 -30.55 -18.08 -14.98
CA ILE A 74 -30.77 -16.62 -14.97
C ILE A 74 -32.04 -16.27 -14.15
N GLU A 75 -32.96 -17.22 -13.96
CA GLU A 75 -34.22 -17.02 -13.22
C GLU A 75 -34.07 -16.91 -11.69
N ASP A 76 -32.96 -17.36 -11.09
CA ASP A 76 -32.73 -17.29 -9.64
C ASP A 76 -31.87 -16.08 -9.21
N ILE A 77 -31.52 -15.19 -10.15
CA ILE A 77 -30.90 -13.90 -9.78
C ILE A 77 -32.03 -12.98 -9.30
N PRO A 78 -32.13 -12.66 -8.00
CA PRO A 78 -33.14 -11.74 -7.52
C PRO A 78 -32.96 -10.38 -8.22
N ASP A 79 -33.99 -9.97 -8.95
CA ASP A 79 -34.05 -8.68 -9.64
C ASP A 79 -33.75 -7.55 -8.62
N PRO A 80 -32.60 -6.84 -8.75
CA PRO A 80 -32.20 -5.82 -7.78
C PRO A 80 -33.18 -4.65 -7.74
N SER A 81 -34.00 -4.49 -8.77
CA SER A 81 -35.08 -3.50 -8.87
C SER A 81 -36.27 -3.81 -7.94
N LYS A 82 -36.36 -5.04 -7.41
CA LYS A 82 -37.45 -5.48 -6.52
C LYS A 82 -37.04 -5.56 -5.06
N HIS A 83 -35.76 -5.30 -4.75
CA HIS A 83 -35.20 -5.42 -3.41
C HIS A 83 -34.95 -4.02 -2.81
N ASN A 84 -35.92 -3.49 -2.06
CA ASN A 84 -35.93 -2.16 -1.44
C ASN A 84 -34.74 -1.86 -0.48
N GLY A 85 -33.87 -2.84 -0.22
CA GLY A 85 -32.68 -2.70 0.63
C GLY A 85 -31.34 -2.73 -0.12
N LEU A 86 -31.33 -3.04 -1.42
CA LEU A 86 -30.09 -3.14 -2.23
C LEU A 86 -29.74 -1.86 -2.98
N GLU A 87 -30.70 -0.94 -3.15
CA GLU A 87 -30.49 0.33 -3.85
C GLU A 87 -29.35 1.16 -3.24
N GLY A 88 -29.19 1.12 -1.92
CA GLY A 88 -28.12 1.83 -1.22
C GLY A 88 -26.71 1.26 -1.44
N TRP A 89 -26.60 -0.02 -1.82
CA TRP A 89 -25.30 -0.68 -2.01
C TRP A 89 -24.90 -0.78 -3.48
N VAL A 90 -25.87 -1.05 -4.38
CA VAL A 90 -25.65 -1.12 -5.83
C VAL A 90 -25.30 0.25 -6.42
N THR A 91 -25.84 1.33 -5.86
CA THR A 91 -25.56 2.70 -6.32
C THR A 91 -24.12 3.17 -6.03
N LEU A 92 -23.40 2.52 -5.10
CA LEU A 92 -22.06 2.95 -4.71
C LEU A 92 -20.93 2.37 -5.59
N GLY A 93 -21.22 1.36 -6.43
CA GLY A 93 -20.18 0.66 -7.20
C GLY A 93 -20.46 0.37 -8.68
N SER A 94 -21.71 0.52 -9.16
CA SER A 94 -22.08 0.01 -10.50
C SER A 94 -22.05 1.02 -11.66
N THR A 95 -21.66 2.28 -11.45
CA THR A 95 -21.57 3.27 -12.55
C THR A 95 -20.18 3.30 -13.21
N ALA A 96 -19.69 2.14 -13.63
CA ALA A 96 -18.48 2.07 -14.46
C ALA A 96 -18.54 0.94 -15.47
N ARG A 97 -19.67 0.82 -16.19
CA ARG A 97 -19.80 0.12 -17.49
C ARG A 97 -21.26 0.22 -17.95
N THR A 98 -21.61 1.33 -18.57
CA THR A 98 -22.59 1.45 -19.67
C THR A 98 -22.72 2.94 -19.92
N GLY A 99 -22.35 3.36 -21.13
CA GLY A 99 -22.51 4.75 -21.55
C GLY A 99 -23.97 5.16 -21.41
N THR A 100 -24.19 6.22 -20.64
CA THR A 100 -25.33 7.16 -20.63
C THR A 100 -25.36 7.77 -19.23
N ASP A 101 -24.73 8.91 -19.02
CA ASP A 101 -25.45 10.03 -18.42
C ASP A 101 -24.64 11.34 -18.46
N THR A 102 -25.02 12.23 -19.36
CA THR A 102 -24.54 13.61 -19.45
C THR A 102 -25.21 14.51 -18.37
N THR A 103 -25.97 13.96 -17.41
CA THR A 103 -26.75 14.78 -16.47
C THR A 103 -26.21 14.86 -15.02
N LEU A 104 -25.14 14.14 -14.66
CA LEU A 104 -24.60 14.19 -13.28
C LEU A 104 -23.41 15.15 -13.08
N SER A 105 -22.84 15.69 -14.17
CA SER A 105 -21.83 16.77 -14.11
C SER A 105 -22.36 18.08 -13.48
N GLY A 106 -23.65 18.16 -13.16
CA GLY A 106 -24.29 19.34 -12.57
C GLY A 106 -24.43 19.35 -11.04
N THR A 107 -24.06 18.28 -10.33
CA THR A 107 -24.18 18.31 -8.85
C THR A 107 -22.95 18.97 -8.23
N HIS A 108 -23.17 19.96 -7.36
CA HIS A 108 -22.12 20.69 -6.63
C HIS A 108 -21.14 19.74 -5.90
N VAL A 109 -21.61 18.59 -5.45
CA VAL A 109 -20.79 17.54 -4.82
C VAL A 109 -19.79 16.93 -5.80
N VAL A 110 -20.21 16.61 -7.04
CA VAL A 110 -19.30 16.10 -8.07
C VAL A 110 -18.27 17.16 -8.45
N GLN A 111 -18.68 18.42 -8.64
CA GLN A 111 -17.76 19.52 -8.97
C GLN A 111 -16.71 19.77 -7.87
N SER A 112 -17.13 19.77 -6.60
CA SER A 112 -16.23 19.89 -5.44
C SER A 112 -15.30 18.69 -5.29
N LEU A 113 -15.76 17.46 -5.55
CA LEU A 113 -14.91 16.27 -5.53
C LEU A 113 -13.88 16.29 -6.67
N GLU A 114 -14.27 16.71 -7.87
CA GLU A 114 -13.34 16.93 -8.98
C GLU A 114 -12.30 18.00 -8.64
N GLU A 115 -12.71 19.10 -8.02
CA GLU A 115 -11.80 20.15 -7.58
C GLU A 115 -10.85 19.64 -6.48
N ILE A 116 -11.35 18.91 -5.49
CA ILE A 116 -10.53 18.27 -4.45
C ILE A 116 -9.56 17.24 -5.06
N SER A 117 -9.99 16.48 -6.06
CA SER A 117 -9.14 15.51 -6.77
C SER A 117 -8.06 16.20 -7.60
N LYS A 118 -8.37 17.32 -8.26
CA LYS A 118 -7.41 18.12 -9.03
C LYS A 118 -6.41 18.84 -8.12
N THR A 119 -6.88 19.33 -6.97
CA THR A 119 -6.06 20.10 -6.01
C THR A 119 -5.20 19.20 -5.12
N ARG A 120 -5.67 18.00 -4.75
CA ARG A 120 -4.88 16.99 -4.03
C ARG A 120 -3.99 16.19 -4.99
N ALA A 121 -3.18 16.91 -5.75
CA ALA A 121 -2.17 16.32 -6.61
C ALA A 121 -0.90 16.03 -5.80
N GLY A 122 -0.84 14.85 -5.16
CA GLY A 122 0.41 14.38 -4.59
C GLY A 122 0.28 13.25 -3.55
N PRO A 123 1.35 12.48 -3.32
CA PRO A 123 1.42 11.52 -2.23
C PRO A 123 1.13 12.22 -0.89
N ALA A 124 0.33 11.57 -0.03
CA ALA A 124 0.11 12.08 1.31
C ALA A 124 1.46 12.23 2.05
N GLN A 125 1.70 13.40 2.65
CA GLN A 125 2.90 13.65 3.43
C GLN A 125 2.95 12.68 4.61
N ARG A 126 3.93 11.78 4.59
CA ARG A 126 4.15 10.82 5.67
C ARG A 126 5.13 11.43 6.64
N PHE A 127 4.78 11.52 7.91
CA PHE A 127 5.67 12.05 8.95
C PHE A 127 6.47 10.93 9.63
N THR A 128 7.69 11.24 10.07
CA THR A 128 8.46 10.41 10.99
C THR A 128 8.02 10.69 12.42
N SER A 129 8.20 9.74 13.34
CA SER A 129 7.96 10.01 14.76
C SER A 129 8.95 11.06 15.29
N THR A 130 8.60 11.79 16.34
CA THR A 130 9.45 12.83 16.93
C THR A 130 10.79 12.28 17.41
N GLY A 131 10.79 11.10 18.04
CA GLY A 131 12.01 10.42 18.50
C GLY A 131 12.92 9.96 17.35
N GLU A 132 12.33 9.40 16.30
CA GLU A 132 13.07 9.03 15.09
C GLU A 132 13.68 10.27 14.40
N HIS A 133 12.93 11.37 14.35
CA HIS A 133 13.39 12.63 13.77
C HIS A 133 14.66 13.14 14.46
N GLY A 134 14.70 13.15 15.80
CA GLY A 134 15.88 13.58 16.55
C GLY A 134 17.10 12.63 16.45
N VAL A 135 16.89 11.35 16.09
CA VAL A 135 18.01 10.45 15.75
C VAL A 135 18.57 10.80 14.38
N LEU A 136 17.69 11.00 13.38
CA LEU A 136 18.08 11.36 12.02
C LEU A 136 18.77 12.72 11.98
N GLU A 137 18.27 13.71 12.72
CA GLU A 137 18.88 15.03 12.86
C GLU A 137 20.33 14.95 13.36
N ARG A 138 20.60 14.16 14.40
CA ARG A 138 21.96 13.95 14.91
C ARG A 138 22.88 13.25 13.91
N LEU A 139 22.35 12.30 13.14
CA LEU A 139 23.10 11.60 12.09
C LEU A 139 23.44 12.55 10.94
N VAL A 140 22.47 13.33 10.47
CA VAL A 140 22.64 14.33 9.39
C VAL A 140 23.54 15.47 9.84
N ALA A 141 23.42 15.97 11.07
CA ALA A 141 24.31 17.00 11.59
C ALA A 141 25.79 16.57 11.58
N LYS A 142 26.06 15.28 11.84
CA LYS A 142 27.42 14.73 11.88
C LYS A 142 27.98 14.38 10.49
N TYR A 143 27.18 13.73 9.65
CA TYR A 143 27.63 13.13 8.37
C TYR A 143 27.09 13.83 7.12
N LYS A 144 26.21 14.83 7.29
CA LYS A 144 25.58 15.62 6.21
C LYS A 144 24.79 14.74 5.24
N ASP A 145 25.27 14.57 4.02
CA ASP A 145 24.62 13.78 2.97
C ASP A 145 25.23 12.38 2.80
N ASP A 146 26.26 12.03 3.58
CA ASP A 146 26.90 10.72 3.50
C ASP A 146 26.15 9.65 4.30
N VAL A 147 25.14 9.06 3.65
CA VAL A 147 24.28 8.03 4.24
C VAL A 147 25.05 6.73 4.54
N ASP A 148 26.12 6.44 3.79
CA ASP A 148 26.90 5.22 3.96
C ASP A 148 27.78 5.32 5.21
N ALA A 149 28.31 6.50 5.52
CA ALA A 149 28.97 6.79 6.78
C ALA A 149 27.98 6.76 7.97
N MET A 150 26.76 7.30 7.81
CA MET A 150 25.72 7.23 8.86
C MET A 150 25.37 5.80 9.24
N ALA A 151 25.23 4.92 8.23
CA ALA A 151 24.90 3.52 8.45
C ALA A 151 25.97 2.80 9.30
N ARG A 152 27.25 3.16 9.12
CA ARG A 152 28.38 2.58 9.87
C ARG A 152 28.51 3.13 11.30
N ASP A 153 27.85 4.22 11.67
CA ASP A 153 27.97 4.80 13.01
C ASP A 153 27.20 3.96 14.05
N ARG A 154 27.92 3.08 14.74
CA ARG A 154 27.34 2.21 15.78
C ARG A 154 26.81 2.93 17.01
N LYS A 155 27.18 4.20 17.21
CA LYS A 155 26.78 4.98 18.39
C LYS A 155 25.50 5.76 18.15
N LEU A 156 25.38 6.42 16.99
CA LEU A 156 24.18 7.19 16.64
C LEU A 156 23.13 6.33 15.93
N ASN A 157 23.53 5.34 15.13
CA ASN A 157 22.65 4.36 14.51
C ASN A 157 22.57 3.09 15.36
N VAL A 158 21.99 3.21 16.56
CA VAL A 158 21.89 2.11 17.54
C VAL A 158 21.16 0.90 16.95
N ASP A 159 20.10 1.15 16.19
CA ASP A 159 19.27 0.11 15.57
C ASP A 159 19.92 -0.52 14.32
N GLN A 160 21.14 -0.12 13.97
CA GLN A 160 21.90 -0.62 12.82
C GLN A 160 21.09 -0.55 11.50
N ARG A 161 20.35 0.56 11.31
CA ARG A 161 19.61 0.80 10.07
C ARG A 161 20.55 0.82 8.88
N THR A 162 20.15 0.15 7.80
CA THR A 162 20.93 0.12 6.57
C THR A 162 20.91 1.48 5.88
N ALA A 163 21.87 1.75 4.98
CA ALA A 163 21.93 3.01 4.24
C ALA A 163 20.62 3.30 3.47
N GLY A 164 20.02 2.28 2.84
CA GLY A 164 18.73 2.43 2.15
C GLY A 164 17.57 2.76 3.11
N GLN A 165 17.57 2.20 4.32
CA GLN A 165 16.56 2.53 5.33
C GLN A 165 16.72 3.96 5.83
N LEU A 166 17.96 4.40 6.10
CA LEU A 166 18.25 5.78 6.50
C LEU A 166 17.88 6.78 5.41
N SER A 167 18.22 6.51 4.14
CA SER A 167 17.83 7.34 3.01
C SER A 167 16.30 7.51 2.93
N ARG A 168 15.55 6.42 2.97
CA ARG A 168 14.07 6.47 2.96
C ARG A 168 13.51 7.20 4.17
N ALA A 169 14.09 7.00 5.35
CA ALA A 169 13.65 7.67 6.58
C ALA A 169 13.91 9.18 6.52
N ILE A 170 15.04 9.61 5.96
CA ILE A 170 15.38 11.02 5.73
C ILE A 170 14.43 11.65 4.71
N THR A 171 14.17 10.98 3.57
CA THR A 171 13.18 11.46 2.58
C THR A 171 11.79 11.59 3.22
N LYS A 172 11.40 10.62 4.06
CA LYS A 172 10.14 10.66 4.82
C LYS A 172 10.11 11.79 5.84
N ALA A 173 11.25 12.18 6.41
CA ALA A 173 11.35 13.26 7.38
C ALA A 173 11.29 14.67 6.75
N GLY A 174 11.26 14.80 5.42
CA GLY A 174 11.33 16.08 4.70
C GLY A 174 12.67 16.35 4.00
N GLY A 175 13.60 15.40 4.04
CA GLY A 175 14.90 15.48 3.37
C GLY A 175 16.01 16.09 4.24
N PHE A 176 17.24 16.10 3.70
CA PHE A 176 18.44 16.58 4.40
C PHE A 176 18.35 18.05 4.79
N ALA A 177 17.75 18.90 3.94
CA ALA A 177 17.64 20.33 4.18
C ALA A 177 16.78 20.67 5.40
N GLU A 178 15.67 19.94 5.60
CA GLU A 178 14.80 20.16 6.77
C GLU A 178 15.47 19.65 8.05
N LEU A 179 16.13 18.49 7.99
CA LEU A 179 16.88 17.95 9.14
C LEU A 179 18.10 18.81 9.52
N MET A 180 18.68 19.58 8.59
CA MET A 180 19.79 20.50 8.89
C MET A 180 19.34 21.85 9.46
N LYS A 181 18.08 22.27 9.27
CA LYS A 181 17.58 23.55 9.81
C LYS A 181 17.30 23.51 11.31
N ALA A 182 17.09 22.33 11.87
CA ALA A 182 16.61 22.15 13.24
C ALA A 182 17.75 22.07 14.29
N GLY A 183 18.99 21.80 13.86
CA GLY A 183 20.18 21.68 14.72
C GLY A 183 21.05 22.92 14.78
#